data_AF-A0AAW6HR62-F1
#
_entry.id   AF-A0AAW6HR62-F1
#
_cell.length_a   1.000
_cell.length_b   1.000
_cell.length_c   1.000
_cell.angle_alpha   90.00
_cell.angle_beta   90.00
_cell.angle_gamma   90.00
#
_symmetry.space_group_name_H-M   'P 1'
#
loop_
_entity.id
_entity.type
_entity.pdbx_description
1 polymer ?
#
loop_
_entity_poly.entity_id
_entity_poly.type
_entity_poly.pdbx_seq_one_letter_code
_entity_poly.pdbx_strand_id
1 'polypeptide(L)'
;MDSHNQNKITVNFIKGYGIANRSRTEIKKISAAIDGTGQVTDNYVLGYLGGKIDNSQNLDKNNILYYSFYVNAPIEGMYEISGIYNTQDSRKLVFWTKQYNNQEADGKAQFKELQTENWDSSLKRFDSSKKDVNSNSFLKLKQGLNKIIVSGDVNGTNANPAPNLGNVTFTLSTPMNSSK
;
A
#
# COMPACT_ATOMS: atom_id res chain seq x y z
N MET A 1 -2.08 -20.90 19.37
CA MET A 1 -2.89 -19.71 19.69
C MET A 1 -2.03 -18.51 19.36
N ASP A 2 -2.22 -17.91 18.19
CA ASP A 2 -1.47 -16.73 17.79
C ASP A 2 -1.99 -15.53 18.57
N SER A 3 -1.11 -14.87 19.33
CA SER A 3 -1.44 -13.67 20.07
C SER A 3 -2.00 -12.63 19.10
N HIS A 4 -3.29 -12.35 19.23
CA HIS A 4 -3.92 -11.23 18.56
C HIS A 4 -3.34 -9.98 19.20
N ASN A 5 -2.23 -9.51 18.63
CA ASN A 5 -1.66 -8.23 19.00
C ASN A 5 -2.72 -7.19 18.62
N GLN A 6 -3.53 -6.76 19.60
CA GLN A 6 -4.80 -6.01 19.41
C GLN A 6 -4.62 -4.68 18.69
N ASN A 7 -3.38 -4.30 18.37
CA ASN A 7 -3.03 -3.03 17.73
C ASN A 7 -2.46 -3.22 16.32
N LYS A 8 -2.34 -4.45 15.79
CA LYS A 8 -1.73 -4.71 14.48
C LYS A 8 -2.62 -5.54 13.58
N ILE A 9 -2.74 -5.13 12.32
CA ILE A 9 -3.47 -5.83 11.27
C ILE A 9 -2.50 -6.04 10.11
N THR A 10 -2.22 -7.28 9.73
CA THR A 10 -1.36 -7.58 8.60
C THR A 10 -2.18 -8.17 7.46
N VAL A 11 -2.06 -7.56 6.29
CA VAL A 11 -2.68 -8.05 5.06
C VAL A 11 -1.64 -8.84 4.29
N ASN A 12 -1.88 -10.15 4.20
CA ASN A 12 -1.15 -11.01 3.28
C ASN A 12 -1.87 -11.02 1.94
N PHE A 13 -1.30 -10.41 0.90
CA PHE A 13 -2.00 -10.28 -0.39
C PHE A 13 -2.16 -11.60 -1.16
N ILE A 14 -1.41 -12.65 -0.79
CA ILE A 14 -1.54 -13.99 -1.37
C ILE A 14 -2.66 -14.78 -0.72
N LYS A 15 -2.92 -14.53 0.57
CA LYS A 15 -3.94 -15.24 1.36
C LYS A 15 -5.22 -14.43 1.57
N GLY A 16 -5.16 -13.12 1.37
CA GLY A 16 -6.25 -12.19 1.60
C GLY A 16 -7.14 -12.02 0.38
N TYR A 17 -8.37 -11.60 0.61
CA TYR A 17 -9.31 -11.22 -0.45
C TYR A 17 -9.10 -9.76 -0.83
N GLY A 18 -8.73 -9.53 -2.08
CA GLY A 18 -8.70 -8.20 -2.68
C GLY A 18 -9.20 -8.22 -4.11
N ILE A 19 -9.62 -7.06 -4.59
CA ILE A 19 -10.29 -6.86 -5.87
C ILE A 19 -9.59 -5.71 -6.55
N ALA A 20 -8.96 -5.99 -7.69
CA ALA A 20 -8.55 -4.94 -8.61
C ALA A 20 -9.76 -4.39 -9.35
N ASN A 21 -9.74 -3.09 -9.62
CA ASN A 21 -10.79 -2.43 -10.40
C ASN A 21 -10.78 -2.79 -11.90
N ARG A 22 -9.78 -3.55 -12.34
CA ARG A 22 -9.63 -4.07 -13.70
C ARG A 22 -9.08 -5.49 -13.67
N SER A 23 -9.11 -6.14 -14.84
CA SER A 23 -8.92 -7.58 -15.02
C SER A 23 -7.51 -8.14 -14.77
N ARG A 24 -6.54 -7.34 -14.33
CA ARG A 24 -5.15 -7.82 -14.13
C ARG A 24 -4.55 -7.33 -12.81
N THR A 25 -4.30 -8.28 -11.92
CA THR A 25 -3.34 -8.16 -10.81
C THR A 25 -2.31 -9.25 -11.03
N GLU A 26 -1.04 -8.90 -10.96
CA GLU A 26 0.03 -9.89 -11.06
C GLU A 26 0.66 -10.12 -9.70
N ILE A 27 0.94 -11.38 -9.41
CA ILE A 27 1.73 -11.77 -8.26
C ILE A 27 3.11 -12.15 -8.80
N LYS A 28 4.13 -11.46 -8.31
CA LYS A 28 5.52 -11.74 -8.64
C LYS A 28 6.27 -12.20 -7.39
N LYS A 29 7.10 -13.22 -7.54
CA LYS A 29 8.08 -13.61 -6.52
C LYS A 29 9.38 -12.86 -6.75
N ILE A 30 9.92 -12.24 -5.70
CA ILE A 30 11.21 -11.56 -5.68
C ILE A 30 12.04 -12.19 -4.55
N SER A 31 13.19 -12.77 -4.92
CA SER A 31 14.15 -13.32 -3.97
C SER A 31 15.22 -12.28 -3.67
N ALA A 32 15.07 -11.56 -2.55
CA ALA A 32 15.98 -10.47 -2.19
C ALA A 32 16.10 -10.30 -0.68
N ALA A 33 17.19 -9.68 -0.25
CA ALA A 33 17.31 -9.10 1.09
C ALA A 33 16.52 -7.78 1.13
N ILE A 34 15.79 -7.54 2.22
CA ILE A 34 15.02 -6.30 2.37
C ILE A 34 15.93 -5.19 2.89
N ASP A 35 15.88 -4.02 2.25
CA ASP A 35 16.77 -2.87 2.51
C ASP A 35 18.25 -3.19 2.25
N GLY A 36 18.56 -4.20 1.43
CA GLY A 36 19.94 -4.66 1.20
C GLY A 36 20.59 -5.29 2.45
N THR A 37 19.80 -5.60 3.48
CA THR A 37 20.30 -6.12 4.76
C THR A 37 19.74 -7.52 5.05
N GLY A 38 20.57 -8.36 5.66
CA GLY A 38 20.18 -9.68 6.15
C GLY A 38 20.07 -10.76 5.08
N GLN A 39 19.25 -11.77 5.35
CA GLN A 39 19.13 -12.97 4.53
C GLN A 39 18.21 -12.75 3.31
N VAL A 40 18.63 -13.26 2.15
CA VAL A 40 17.80 -13.33 0.95
C VAL A 40 16.63 -14.28 1.20
N THR A 41 15.40 -13.80 1.00
CA THR A 41 14.17 -14.57 1.17
C THR A 41 13.22 -14.35 0.00
N ASP A 42 12.37 -15.34 -0.27
CA ASP A 42 11.31 -15.23 -1.27
C ASP A 42 10.17 -14.37 -0.73
N ASN A 43 9.90 -13.26 -1.43
CA ASN A 43 8.83 -12.33 -1.11
C ASN A 43 7.87 -12.23 -2.29
N TYR A 44 6.57 -12.20 -2.02
CA TYR A 44 5.57 -12.01 -3.05
C TYR A 44 5.05 -10.58 -3.04
N VAL A 45 5.01 -9.97 -4.22
CA VAL A 45 4.54 -8.60 -4.41
C VAL A 45 3.42 -8.57 -5.45
N LEU A 46 2.46 -7.69 -5.22
CA LEU A 46 1.45 -7.31 -6.19
C LEU A 46 2.05 -6.30 -7.17
N GLY A 47 2.03 -6.62 -8.46
CA GLY A 47 2.41 -5.73 -9.54
C GLY A 47 1.21 -5.08 -10.23
N TYR A 48 1.49 -4.12 -11.13
CA TYR A 48 0.48 -3.36 -11.88
C TYR A 48 -0.54 -2.59 -11.02
N LEU A 49 -0.14 -2.22 -9.81
CA LEU A 49 -0.89 -1.27 -8.98
C LEU A 49 -0.70 0.14 -9.58
N GLY A 50 -1.76 0.91 -9.80
CA GLY A 50 -1.63 2.33 -10.19
C GLY A 50 -1.27 2.67 -11.64
N GLY A 51 -0.96 1.71 -12.51
CA GLY A 51 -0.31 1.99 -13.81
C GLY A 51 -1.21 2.02 -15.05
N LYS A 52 -0.71 2.65 -16.11
CA LYS A 52 -1.25 2.52 -17.46
C LYS A 52 -0.59 1.32 -18.17
N ILE A 53 -1.40 0.44 -18.75
CA ILE A 53 -0.91 -0.61 -19.67
C ILE A 53 -0.69 0.07 -21.02
N ASP A 54 0.48 -0.04 -21.65
CA ASP A 54 0.72 0.56 -22.97
C ASP A 54 0.96 -0.48 -24.09
N ASN A 55 0.26 -0.19 -25.21
CA ASN A 55 0.60 -0.42 -26.62
C ASN A 55 0.10 -1.60 -27.46
N SER A 56 -0.84 -2.45 -27.01
CA SER A 56 -1.50 -3.38 -27.97
C SER A 56 -2.96 -3.75 -27.72
N GLN A 57 -3.55 -3.31 -26.61
CA GLN A 57 -4.96 -3.54 -26.33
C GLN A 57 -5.59 -2.24 -25.86
N ASN A 58 -6.60 -1.77 -26.57
CA ASN A 58 -7.35 -0.54 -26.32
C ASN A 58 -7.95 -0.52 -24.91
N LEU A 59 -7.17 -0.09 -23.92
CA LEU A 59 -7.63 0.25 -22.59
C LEU A 59 -7.20 1.70 -22.33
N ASP A 60 -8.20 2.58 -22.41
CA ASP A 60 -8.16 4.04 -22.36
C ASP A 60 -6.98 4.66 -21.58
N LYS A 61 -6.34 5.68 -22.19
CA LYS A 61 -5.16 6.39 -21.68
C LYS A 61 -5.40 7.19 -20.38
N ASN A 62 -6.64 7.20 -19.88
CA ASN A 62 -7.10 7.92 -18.69
C ASN A 62 -7.41 6.99 -17.49
N ASN A 63 -7.00 5.72 -17.53
CA ASN A 63 -7.45 4.72 -16.58
C ASN A 63 -6.47 4.46 -15.43
N ILE A 64 -6.82 4.98 -14.26
CA ILE A 64 -6.15 4.68 -13.00
C ILE A 64 -6.46 3.24 -12.57
N LEU A 65 -5.43 2.41 -12.40
CA LEU A 65 -5.53 1.11 -11.75
C LEU A 65 -5.48 1.27 -10.22
N TYR A 66 -6.43 0.67 -9.50
CA TYR A 66 -6.38 0.60 -8.04
C TYR A 66 -6.70 -0.82 -7.57
N TYR A 67 -6.09 -1.19 -6.45
CA TYR A 67 -6.37 -2.44 -5.77
C TYR A 67 -7.13 -2.14 -4.48
N SER A 68 -8.24 -2.83 -4.29
CA SER A 68 -9.04 -2.73 -3.06
C SER A 68 -8.86 -3.98 -2.23
N PHE A 69 -8.72 -3.83 -0.93
CA PHE A 69 -8.73 -4.95 0.02
C PHE A 69 -9.45 -4.53 1.29
N TYR A 70 -9.79 -5.50 2.13
CA TYR A 70 -10.51 -5.24 3.36
C TYR A 70 -9.64 -5.53 4.57
N VAL A 71 -9.74 -4.67 5.58
CA VAL A 71 -9.08 -4.83 6.88
C VAL A 71 -10.11 -4.74 7.98
N ASN A 72 -10.01 -5.61 8.98
CA ASN A 72 -10.86 -5.55 10.17
C ASN A 72 -10.10 -4.82 11.27
N ALA A 73 -10.48 -3.58 11.58
CA ALA A 73 -9.82 -2.79 12.60
C ALA A 73 -10.43 -3.08 13.98
N PRO A 74 -9.60 -3.38 15.00
CA PRO A 74 -10.10 -3.76 16.33
C PRO A 74 -10.81 -2.62 17.05
N ILE A 75 -10.35 -1.38 16.86
CA ILE A 75 -10.97 -0.15 17.34
C ILE A 75 -10.87 0.97 16.30
N GLU A 76 -11.73 1.99 16.43
CA GLU A 76 -11.58 3.21 15.62
C GLU A 76 -10.31 3.98 16.02
N GLY A 77 -9.56 4.46 15.03
CA GLY A 77 -8.35 5.23 15.31
C GLY A 77 -7.54 5.57 14.06
N MET A 78 -6.38 6.20 14.29
CA MET A 78 -5.39 6.49 13.26
C MET A 78 -4.39 5.33 13.21
N TYR A 79 -4.18 4.76 12.03
CA TYR A 79 -3.29 3.63 11.84
C TYR A 79 -2.09 4.03 10.99
N GLU A 80 -0.90 3.73 11.50
CA GLU A 80 0.36 3.72 10.78
C GLU A 80 0.38 2.57 9.77
N ILE A 81 0.96 2.79 8.60
CA ILE A 81 1.10 1.80 7.54
C ILE A 81 2.59 1.55 7.28
N SER A 82 2.96 0.28 7.30
CA SER A 82 4.27 -0.18 6.86
C SER A 82 4.17 -1.38 5.94
N GLY A 83 5.24 -1.64 5.20
CA GLY A 83 5.31 -2.78 4.30
C GLY A 83 6.59 -2.79 3.50
N ILE A 84 6.62 -3.64 2.48
CA ILE A 84 7.72 -3.71 1.51
C ILE A 84 7.25 -3.31 0.13
N TYR A 85 8.15 -2.73 -0.64
CA TYR A 85 7.89 -2.32 -2.01
C TYR A 85 9.08 -2.61 -2.91
N ASN A 86 8.81 -2.66 -4.22
CA ASN A 86 9.80 -2.78 -5.27
C ASN A 86 9.44 -1.87 -6.45
N THR A 87 10.38 -1.04 -6.89
CA THR A 87 10.26 -0.20 -8.09
C THR A 87 11.62 0.36 -8.48
N GLN A 88 11.93 0.42 -9.77
CA GLN A 88 13.15 1.04 -10.26
C GLN A 88 13.01 2.56 -10.38
N ASP A 89 11.82 3.03 -10.74
CA ASP A 89 11.51 4.45 -10.84
C ASP A 89 11.03 4.99 -9.50
N SER A 90 11.27 6.28 -9.27
CA SER A 90 10.67 7.03 -8.16
C SER A 90 9.15 7.09 -8.33
N ARG A 91 8.41 6.44 -7.43
CA ARG A 91 6.95 6.31 -7.49
C ARG A 91 6.27 6.79 -6.21
N LYS A 92 4.98 7.08 -6.33
CA LYS A 92 4.10 7.35 -5.19
C LYS A 92 3.28 6.12 -4.87
N LEU A 93 2.94 5.96 -3.60
CA LEU A 93 2.01 4.95 -3.11
C LEU A 93 0.99 5.65 -2.21
N VAL A 94 -0.29 5.50 -2.53
CA VAL A 94 -1.38 6.19 -1.84
C VAL A 94 -2.37 5.18 -1.32
N PHE A 95 -2.68 5.25 -0.03
CA PHE A 95 -3.74 4.49 0.61
C PHE A 95 -4.85 5.44 1.06
N TRP A 96 -6.09 5.03 0.83
CA TRP A 96 -7.25 5.77 1.32
C TRP A 96 -8.42 4.83 1.58
N THR A 97 -9.38 5.32 2.34
CA THR A 97 -10.68 4.67 2.51
C THR A 97 -11.71 5.43 1.68
N LYS A 98 -12.69 4.72 1.13
CA LYS A 98 -13.89 5.34 0.59
C LYS A 98 -15.05 5.06 1.53
N GLN A 99 -15.87 6.06 1.76
CA GLN A 99 -17.20 5.82 2.32
C GLN A 99 -18.07 5.10 1.26
N TYR A 100 -19.13 4.42 1.71
CA TYR A 100 -20.07 3.70 0.83
C TYR A 100 -20.71 4.60 -0.25
N ASN A 101 -20.70 5.93 -0.08
CA ASN A 101 -21.18 6.92 -1.03
C ASN A 101 -20.13 7.36 -2.09
N ASN A 102 -19.01 6.64 -2.22
CA ASN A 102 -17.88 6.94 -3.11
C ASN A 102 -17.12 8.25 -2.82
N GLN A 103 -17.40 8.96 -1.73
CA GLN A 103 -16.58 10.07 -1.28
C GLN A 103 -15.29 9.54 -0.63
N GLU A 104 -14.18 10.22 -0.86
CA GLU A 104 -12.94 9.97 -0.12
C GLU A 104 -13.22 10.21 1.36
N ALA A 105 -12.97 9.19 2.20
CA ALA A 105 -13.09 9.38 3.63
C ALA A 105 -11.91 10.22 4.16
N ASP A 106 -12.04 10.71 5.40
CA ASP A 106 -11.02 11.55 6.04
C ASP A 106 -9.62 10.90 5.98
N GLY A 107 -8.72 11.56 5.25
CA GLY A 107 -7.29 11.27 5.24
C GLY A 107 -6.83 10.28 4.17
N LYS A 108 -5.75 10.65 3.48
CA LYS A 108 -4.95 9.75 2.63
C LYS A 108 -3.61 9.54 3.30
N ALA A 109 -3.18 8.29 3.39
CA ALA A 109 -1.78 7.98 3.69
C ALA A 109 -1.00 7.95 2.37
N GLN A 110 0.02 8.79 2.25
CA GLN A 110 0.83 8.88 1.04
C GLN A 110 2.27 8.49 1.33
N PHE A 111 2.96 7.93 0.34
CA PHE A 111 4.39 7.71 0.37
C PHE A 111 4.93 8.24 -0.95
N LYS A 112 5.94 9.11 -0.88
CA LYS A 112 6.53 9.76 -2.05
C LYS A 112 7.95 9.25 -2.23
N GLU A 113 8.43 9.34 -3.45
CA GLU A 113 9.83 9.06 -3.80
C GLU A 113 10.27 7.63 -3.42
N LEU A 114 9.34 6.68 -3.51
CA LEU A 114 9.66 5.27 -3.29
C LEU A 114 10.48 4.78 -4.47
N GLN A 115 11.73 4.42 -4.23
CA GLN A 115 12.65 3.93 -5.24
C GLN A 115 13.61 2.86 -4.69
N THR A 116 13.72 1.76 -5.42
CA THR A 116 14.71 0.70 -5.22
C THR A 116 15.74 0.71 -6.35
N GLU A 117 16.83 -0.03 -6.18
CA GLU A 117 17.91 -0.07 -7.18
C GLU A 117 17.56 -0.93 -8.40
N ASN A 118 16.75 -1.99 -8.24
CA ASN A 118 16.42 -2.94 -9.30
C ASN A 118 15.00 -3.51 -9.16
N TRP A 119 14.26 -3.62 -10.28
CA TRP A 119 12.90 -4.18 -10.37
C TRP A 119 12.80 -5.69 -10.04
N ASP A 120 13.88 -6.44 -10.19
CA ASP A 120 13.86 -7.91 -10.08
C ASP A 120 14.51 -8.45 -8.81
N SER A 121 15.35 -7.66 -8.14
CA SER A 121 16.22 -8.16 -7.07
C SER A 121 16.38 -7.23 -5.87
N SER A 122 15.56 -6.17 -5.75
CA SER A 122 15.66 -5.23 -4.62
C SER A 122 14.30 -5.01 -3.96
N LEU A 123 14.26 -5.12 -2.65
CA LEU A 123 13.09 -4.77 -1.83
C LEU A 123 13.51 -3.72 -0.81
N LYS A 124 12.66 -2.72 -0.58
CA LYS A 124 12.82 -1.76 0.52
C LYS A 124 11.58 -1.69 1.38
N ARG A 125 11.74 -1.24 2.62
CA ARG A 125 10.63 -0.96 3.53
C ARG A 125 10.11 0.45 3.35
N PHE A 126 8.81 0.61 3.50
CA PHE A 126 8.18 1.89 3.78
C PHE A 126 7.52 1.81 5.16
N ASP A 127 7.49 2.91 5.89
CA ASP A 127 6.95 2.97 7.24
C ASP A 127 6.54 4.41 7.56
N SER A 128 5.23 4.61 7.77
CA SER A 128 4.63 5.90 8.10
C SER A 128 5.09 6.48 9.43
N SER A 129 5.58 5.64 10.35
CA SER A 129 6.03 6.08 11.67
C SER A 129 7.40 6.78 11.63
N LYS A 130 8.14 6.63 10.53
CA LYS A 130 9.50 7.18 10.37
C LYS A 130 9.44 8.60 9.80
N LYS A 131 10.20 9.51 10.42
CA LYS A 131 10.25 10.95 10.06
C LYS A 131 10.76 11.22 8.64
N ASP A 132 11.46 10.28 8.03
CA ASP A 132 12.09 10.45 6.71
C ASP A 132 11.11 10.28 5.54
N VAL A 133 9.84 9.97 5.80
CA VAL A 133 8.81 9.82 4.78
C VAL A 133 7.96 11.09 4.71
N ASN A 134 8.22 11.96 3.73
CA ASN A 134 7.51 13.23 3.46
C ASN A 134 5.99 13.07 3.19
N SER A 135 5.19 12.78 4.21
CA SER A 135 3.78 12.45 4.05
C SER A 135 2.91 12.67 5.29
N ASN A 136 1.61 12.98 5.04
CA ASN A 136 0.55 12.61 5.98
C ASN A 136 0.39 11.09 5.86
N SER A 137 0.88 10.35 6.83
CA SER A 137 1.18 8.91 6.66
C SER A 137 0.21 7.98 7.39
N PHE A 138 -0.77 8.53 8.09
CA PHE A 138 -1.76 7.76 8.86
C PHE A 138 -3.05 7.61 8.07
N LEU A 139 -3.72 6.47 8.27
CA LEU A 139 -5.05 6.21 7.73
C LEU A 139 -6.05 6.02 8.86
N LYS A 140 -7.15 6.78 8.83
CA LYS A 140 -8.22 6.62 9.81
C LYS A 140 -9.06 5.39 9.47
N LEU A 141 -9.18 4.46 10.40
CA LEU A 141 -10.01 3.27 10.26
C LEU A 141 -11.13 3.30 11.30
N LYS A 142 -12.33 2.86 10.92
CA LYS A 142 -13.45 2.61 11.84
C LYS A 142 -13.29 1.25 12.48
N GLN A 143 -13.80 1.05 13.70
CA GLN A 143 -13.89 -0.31 14.25
C GLN A 143 -14.69 -1.21 13.30
N GLY A 144 -14.21 -2.44 13.09
CA GLY A 144 -14.81 -3.38 12.16
C GLY A 144 -14.20 -3.34 10.75
N LEU A 145 -14.98 -3.76 9.75
CA LEU A 145 -14.53 -3.91 8.38
C LEU A 145 -14.35 -2.57 7.67
N ASN A 146 -13.17 -2.32 7.12
CA ASN A 146 -12.83 -1.15 6.32
C ASN A 146 -12.39 -1.57 4.93
N LYS A 147 -12.87 -0.89 3.89
CA LYS A 147 -12.34 -1.03 2.53
C LYS A 147 -11.18 -0.07 2.34
N ILE A 148 -10.00 -0.63 2.08
CA ILE A 148 -8.80 0.11 1.73
C ILE A 148 -8.63 0.09 0.22
N ILE A 149 -8.27 1.23 -0.35
CA ILE A 149 -7.91 1.37 -1.75
C ILE A 149 -6.46 1.83 -1.81
N VAL A 150 -5.68 1.19 -2.68
CA VAL A 150 -4.28 1.53 -2.93
C VAL A 150 -4.03 1.79 -4.41
N SER A 151 -3.24 2.83 -4.70
CA SER A 151 -2.82 3.20 -6.06
C SER A 151 -1.47 3.93 -6.09
N GLY A 152 -1.01 4.24 -7.31
CA GLY A 152 0.04 5.21 -7.59
C GLY A 152 -0.46 6.65 -7.57
N ASP A 153 0.25 7.56 -8.25
CA ASP A 153 -0.21 8.94 -8.42
C ASP A 153 -1.35 8.97 -9.45
N VAL A 154 -2.51 9.48 -9.02
CA VAL A 154 -3.74 9.49 -9.80
C VAL A 154 -4.07 10.88 -10.37
N ASN A 155 -3.23 11.88 -10.09
CA ASN A 155 -3.47 13.25 -10.51
C ASN A 155 -2.66 13.61 -11.76
N GLY A 156 -3.36 13.95 -12.85
CA GLY A 156 -2.80 14.57 -14.05
C GLY A 156 -2.45 13.61 -15.21
N THR A 157 -1.91 14.17 -16.28
CA THR A 157 -1.52 13.47 -17.53
C THR A 157 -0.34 12.51 -17.37
N ASN A 158 0.31 12.51 -16.19
CA ASN A 158 1.46 11.69 -15.84
C ASN A 158 1.12 10.71 -14.70
N ALA A 159 -0.03 10.04 -14.78
CA ALA A 159 -0.39 8.98 -13.84
C ALA A 159 0.72 7.92 -13.81
N ASN A 160 1.53 7.94 -12.75
CA ASN A 160 2.64 7.01 -12.59
C ASN A 160 2.13 5.81 -11.80
N PRO A 161 2.38 4.56 -12.27
CA PRO A 161 2.11 3.38 -11.48
C PRO A 161 2.57 3.49 -10.02
N ALA A 162 1.88 2.78 -9.16
CA ALA A 162 2.39 2.48 -7.84
C ALA A 162 3.65 1.59 -7.98
N PRO A 163 4.50 1.55 -6.96
CA PRO A 163 5.48 0.47 -6.85
C PRO A 163 4.78 -0.89 -6.75
N ASN A 164 5.51 -1.96 -7.07
CA ASN A 164 5.10 -3.30 -6.66
C ASN A 164 5.02 -3.33 -5.14
N LEU A 165 3.98 -3.97 -4.59
CA LEU A 165 3.65 -3.89 -3.18
C LEU A 165 3.58 -5.28 -2.56
N GLY A 166 4.39 -5.54 -1.53
CA GLY A 166 4.26 -6.74 -0.71
C GLY A 166 3.25 -6.56 0.43
N ASN A 167 3.23 -7.50 1.36
CA ASN A 167 2.31 -7.44 2.50
C ASN A 167 2.40 -6.11 3.25
N VAL A 168 1.25 -5.61 3.68
CA VAL A 168 1.13 -4.35 4.42
C VAL A 168 0.66 -4.60 5.83
N THR A 169 1.16 -3.81 6.77
CA THR A 169 0.77 -3.86 8.18
C THR A 169 0.24 -2.52 8.61
N PHE A 170 -0.95 -2.52 9.20
CA PHE A 170 -1.56 -1.38 9.86
C PHE A 170 -1.31 -1.52 11.36
N THR A 171 -0.70 -0.50 11.98
CA THR A 171 -0.49 -0.45 13.42
C THR A 171 -1.27 0.71 13.98
N LEU A 172 -2.15 0.47 14.95
CA LEU A 172 -2.86 1.52 15.64
C LEU A 172 -1.85 2.47 16.28
N SER A 173 -1.86 3.73 15.86
CA SER A 173 -1.06 4.76 16.49
C SER A 173 -1.70 5.06 17.85
N THR A 174 -0.96 4.87 18.92
CA THR A 174 -1.37 5.39 20.23
C THR A 174 -1.56 6.89 20.09
N PRO A 175 -2.66 7.49 20.57
CA PRO A 175 -2.81 8.93 20.51
C PRO A 175 -1.56 9.58 21.09
N MET A 176 -0.94 10.53 20.37
CA MET A 176 -0.08 11.52 21.01
C MET A 176 -0.89 12.05 22.18
N ASN A 177 -0.45 11.74 23.40
CA ASN A 177 -1.10 12.21 24.62
C ASN A 177 -1.43 13.69 24.41
N SER A 178 -2.73 14.01 24.41
CA SER A 178 -3.16 15.39 24.57
C SER A 178 -2.67 15.79 25.96
N SER A 179 -1.55 16.49 26.01
CA SER A 179 -1.05 17.11 27.21
C SER A 179 -2.21 17.90 27.83
N LYS A 180 -2.57 17.52 29.06
CA LYS A 180 -3.49 18.27 29.91
C LYS A 180 -3.04 19.71 30.09
#